data_AF-A0A2P2CH96-F1
#
_entry.id   AF-A0A2P2CH96-F1
#
_cell.length_a   1.000
_cell.length_b   1.000
_cell.length_c   1.000
_cell.angle_alpha   90.00
_cell.angle_beta   90.00
_cell.angle_gamma   90.00
#
_symmetry.space_group_name_H-M   'P 1'
#
loop_
_entity.id
_entity.type
_entity.pdbx_description
1 polymer ?
#
loop_
_entity_poly.entity_id
_entity_poly.type
_entity_poly.pdbx_seq_one_letter_code
_entity_poly.pdbx_strand_id
1 'polypeptide(L)'
;MAHHRVEHRVQHRPTGHDRVRHPGDPGDGEHPEQRRLHVERASRPADAGHAVTGPSGVDPMVGAPPAEPLSAGVHTATPGTGDSRSLGEIVGDLTSDLTTLVKQELELARTELKEEATKAGKGAGMLGGAGVAGLLALILGSFALAYLLDNWMPVELAFLIVTLLWAIVGAVLAARGRKELKNAHPELPETQQTLKEDAAWARAQKN
;
A
#
# COMPACT_ATOMS: atom_id res chain seq x y z
N MET A 1 11.76 55.13 64.01
CA MET A 1 10.31 55.11 63.71
C MET A 1 10.07 53.94 62.76
N ALA A 2 9.95 52.69 63.21
CA ALA A 2 8.83 52.05 63.93
C ALA A 2 7.55 51.94 63.08
N HIS A 3 7.20 50.69 62.69
CA HIS A 3 5.89 50.03 62.42
C HIS A 3 6.22 48.79 61.53
N HIS A 4 6.36 47.54 62.02
CA HIS A 4 5.33 46.58 62.47
C HIS A 4 4.07 46.66 61.57
N ARG A 5 3.54 45.60 60.93
CA ARG A 5 3.22 44.25 61.45
C ARG A 5 2.56 43.37 60.37
N VAL A 6 2.74 42.05 60.56
CA VAL A 6 1.74 40.95 60.51
C VAL A 6 1.27 40.43 59.14
N GLU A 7 1.63 39.16 58.95
CA GLU A 7 1.02 38.21 58.04
C GLU A 7 -0.42 37.87 58.42
N HIS A 8 -1.27 37.61 57.43
CA HIS A 8 -2.43 36.74 57.60
C HIS A 8 -2.46 35.69 56.49
N ARG A 9 -2.01 34.49 56.85
CA ARG A 9 -2.38 33.24 56.19
C ARG A 9 -3.82 32.91 56.57
N VAL A 10 -4.73 32.79 55.60
CA VAL A 10 -5.97 32.04 55.75
C VAL A 10 -6.17 31.18 54.50
N GLN A 11 -6.05 29.87 54.69
CA GLN A 11 -6.46 28.83 53.75
C GLN A 11 -7.97 28.62 53.88
N HIS A 12 -8.71 28.56 52.78
CA HIS A 12 -9.97 27.83 52.73
C HIS A 12 -10.10 26.99 51.45
N ARG A 13 -10.54 25.76 51.68
CA ARG A 13 -10.62 24.58 50.80
C ARG A 13 -11.58 24.72 49.62
N PRO A 14 -11.44 23.85 48.60
CA PRO A 14 -12.42 23.67 47.53
C PRO A 14 -13.73 23.07 48.07
N THR A 15 -14.84 23.60 47.58
CA THR A 15 -16.19 23.07 47.78
C THR A 15 -16.35 21.75 47.04
N GLY A 16 -16.54 20.68 47.82
CA GLY A 16 -16.94 19.38 47.31
C GLY A 16 -18.36 19.45 46.75
N HIS A 17 -18.51 19.07 45.48
CA HIS A 17 -19.80 18.74 44.91
C HIS A 17 -20.19 17.35 45.39
N ASP A 18 -21.14 17.30 46.32
CA ASP A 18 -21.90 16.10 46.67
C ASP A 18 -22.58 15.56 45.41
N ARG A 19 -22.03 14.47 44.87
CA ARG A 19 -22.70 13.65 43.87
C ARG A 19 -23.39 12.51 44.60
N VAL A 20 -24.68 12.71 44.87
CA VAL A 20 -25.62 11.70 45.36
C VAL A 20 -25.50 10.46 44.45
N ARG A 21 -24.95 9.36 44.97
CA ARG A 21 -25.02 8.06 44.30
C ARG A 21 -26.45 7.53 44.43
N HIS A 22 -27.06 7.25 43.29
CA HIS A 22 -28.33 6.53 43.22
C HIS A 22 -28.14 5.07 43.70
N PRO A 23 -28.98 4.56 44.60
CA PRO A 23 -29.03 3.13 44.91
C PRO A 23 -29.76 2.42 43.77
N GLY A 24 -28.99 1.74 42.92
CA GLY A 24 -29.49 0.98 41.78
C GLY A 24 -28.37 0.40 40.92
N ASP A 25 -27.22 0.09 41.52
CA ASP A 25 -26.10 -0.54 40.85
C ASP A 25 -26.38 -2.05 40.68
N PRO A 26 -26.62 -2.56 39.47
CA PRO A 26 -26.79 -3.98 39.24
C PRO A 26 -25.44 -4.59 38.86
N GLY A 27 -24.92 -5.43 39.75
CA GLY A 27 -24.20 -6.63 39.34
C GLY A 27 -22.68 -6.55 39.36
N ASP A 28 -22.13 -6.75 40.54
CA ASP A 28 -20.87 -7.48 40.71
C ASP A 28 -21.04 -8.88 40.11
N GLY A 29 -20.35 -9.18 39.01
CA GLY A 29 -20.45 -10.49 38.38
C GLY A 29 -19.70 -10.64 37.06
N GLU A 30 -18.53 -10.02 36.89
CA GLU A 30 -17.71 -10.28 35.71
C GLU A 30 -17.02 -11.65 35.83
N HIS A 31 -17.62 -12.62 35.15
CA HIS A 31 -17.18 -14.01 35.04
C HIS A 31 -15.85 -14.10 34.26
N PRO A 32 -14.73 -14.57 34.87
CA PRO A 32 -13.41 -14.58 34.22
C PRO A 32 -13.26 -15.58 33.05
N GLU A 33 -14.28 -16.39 32.74
CA GLU A 33 -14.24 -17.37 31.66
C GLU A 33 -14.69 -16.83 30.29
N GLN A 34 -15.53 -15.79 30.24
CA GLN A 34 -16.05 -15.29 28.96
C GLN A 34 -15.03 -14.46 28.15
N ARG A 35 -13.99 -13.94 28.82
CA ARG A 35 -12.89 -13.22 28.15
C ARG A 35 -11.98 -14.14 27.32
N ARG A 36 -12.01 -15.45 27.54
CA ARG A 36 -11.19 -16.41 26.78
C ARG A 36 -11.80 -16.76 25.41
N LEU A 37 -13.12 -16.71 25.26
CA LEU A 37 -13.78 -17.08 24.00
C LEU A 37 -13.75 -15.96 22.95
N HIS A 38 -13.56 -14.69 23.35
CA HIS A 38 -13.50 -13.56 22.42
C HIS A 38 -12.09 -13.31 21.84
N VAL A 39 -11.03 -13.85 22.45
CA VAL A 39 -9.65 -13.66 22.00
C VAL A 39 -9.19 -14.77 21.04
N GLU A 40 -9.75 -15.97 21.13
CA GLU A 40 -9.31 -17.11 20.30
C GLU A 40 -9.86 -17.09 18.86
N ARG A 41 -10.78 -16.17 18.54
CA ARG A 41 -11.34 -16.01 17.18
C ARG A 41 -10.47 -15.14 16.27
N ALA A 42 -9.49 -14.42 16.80
CA ALA A 42 -8.66 -13.49 16.03
C ALA A 42 -7.35 -14.11 15.50
N SER A 43 -7.18 -15.44 15.60
CA SER A 43 -5.93 -16.12 15.23
C SER A 43 -6.19 -17.41 14.45
N ARG A 44 -6.95 -17.35 13.35
CA ARG A 44 -6.98 -18.43 12.35
C ARG A 44 -6.44 -17.96 11.01
N PRO A 45 -5.36 -18.58 10.48
CA PRO A 45 -4.88 -18.34 9.13
C PRO A 45 -5.87 -18.96 8.13
N ALA A 46 -6.28 -18.18 7.13
CA ALA A 46 -7.08 -18.63 6.01
C ALA A 46 -6.17 -19.32 4.98
N ASP A 47 -6.01 -20.63 5.13
CA ASP A 47 -5.50 -21.54 4.10
C ASP A 47 -6.53 -22.67 3.95
N ALA A 48 -7.12 -22.79 2.76
CA ALA A 48 -7.64 -24.03 2.16
C ALA A 48 -8.56 -23.73 0.95
N GLY A 49 -8.08 -24.12 -0.23
CA GLY A 49 -8.83 -25.00 -1.14
C GLY A 49 -10.12 -24.49 -1.76
N HIS A 50 -10.03 -23.95 -2.98
CA HIS A 50 -11.13 -23.90 -3.92
C HIS A 50 -11.42 -25.33 -4.43
N ALA A 51 -12.46 -25.96 -3.87
CA ALA A 51 -13.00 -27.21 -4.36
C ALA A 51 -13.98 -26.96 -5.51
N VAL A 52 -13.74 -27.66 -6.61
CA VAL A 52 -14.62 -27.84 -7.78
C VAL A 52 -15.99 -28.38 -7.36
N THR A 53 -17.06 -27.68 -7.73
CA THR A 53 -18.42 -28.23 -7.85
C THR A 53 -19.08 -27.64 -9.09
N GLY A 54 -19.42 -28.50 -10.05
CA GLY A 54 -19.97 -28.12 -11.36
C GLY A 54 -21.46 -27.73 -11.31
N PRO A 55 -21.98 -27.10 -12.38
CA PRO A 55 -23.41 -26.78 -12.46
C PRO A 55 -24.19 -27.93 -13.10
N SER A 56 -25.07 -28.55 -12.32
CA SER A 56 -26.24 -29.28 -12.82
C SER A 56 -27.46 -28.68 -12.13
N GLY A 57 -28.27 -27.98 -12.92
CA GLY A 57 -29.46 -27.28 -12.45
C GLY A 57 -30.26 -26.79 -13.65
N VAL A 58 -31.01 -27.72 -14.24
CA VAL A 58 -32.07 -27.45 -15.20
C VAL A 58 -33.30 -26.98 -14.43
N ASP A 59 -33.77 -25.77 -14.70
CA ASP A 59 -35.12 -25.32 -14.31
C ASP A 59 -35.96 -25.14 -15.59
N PRO A 60 -37.13 -25.80 -15.71
CA PRO A 60 -38.03 -25.58 -16.81
C PRO A 60 -39.11 -24.54 -16.47
N MET A 61 -39.51 -23.82 -17.51
CA MET A 61 -40.82 -23.17 -17.70
C MET A 61 -41.02 -21.77 -17.13
N VAL A 62 -41.21 -20.79 -18.03
CA VAL A 62 -42.44 -19.99 -18.23
C VAL A 62 -42.07 -18.66 -18.91
N GLY A 63 -42.64 -18.41 -20.10
CA GLY A 63 -42.65 -17.09 -20.72
C GLY A 63 -42.37 -17.09 -22.23
N ALA A 64 -43.27 -17.63 -23.03
CA ALA A 64 -43.27 -17.43 -24.48
C ALA A 64 -43.72 -16.00 -24.82
N PRO A 65 -43.00 -15.24 -25.67
CA PRO A 65 -43.56 -14.10 -26.38
C PRO A 65 -44.30 -14.54 -27.65
N PRO A 66 -45.33 -13.79 -28.10
CA PRO A 66 -46.22 -14.15 -29.19
C PRO A 66 -45.51 -14.18 -30.55
N ALA A 67 -45.93 -15.13 -31.38
CA ALA A 67 -45.50 -15.29 -32.76
C ALA A 67 -45.84 -14.06 -33.60
N GLU A 68 -44.81 -13.33 -34.04
CA GLU A 68 -44.96 -12.36 -35.12
C GLU A 68 -44.91 -13.09 -36.47
N PRO A 69 -45.76 -12.71 -37.44
CA PRO A 69 -45.82 -13.35 -38.74
C PRO A 69 -44.50 -13.15 -39.49
N LEU A 70 -43.95 -14.25 -39.99
CA LEU A 70 -42.92 -14.33 -41.02
C LEU A 70 -43.29 -13.40 -42.18
N SER A 71 -42.85 -12.15 -42.11
CA SER A 71 -42.77 -11.29 -43.27
C SER A 71 -41.56 -11.76 -44.05
N ALA A 72 -41.85 -12.44 -45.16
CA ALA A 72 -40.90 -12.88 -46.15
C ALA A 72 -40.20 -11.67 -46.79
N GLY A 73 -39.24 -11.11 -46.07
CA GLY A 73 -38.15 -10.34 -46.63
C GLY A 73 -37.19 -11.33 -47.26
N VAL A 74 -37.55 -11.84 -48.43
CA VAL A 74 -36.59 -12.44 -49.36
C VAL A 74 -35.59 -11.33 -49.66
N HIS A 75 -34.48 -11.30 -48.92
CA HIS A 75 -33.24 -10.78 -49.47
C HIS A 75 -32.92 -11.73 -50.62
N THR A 76 -33.42 -11.39 -51.80
CA THR A 76 -32.88 -11.88 -53.05
C THR A 76 -31.43 -11.43 -53.04
N ALA A 77 -30.54 -12.28 -52.53
CA ALA A 77 -29.15 -12.25 -52.90
C ALA A 77 -29.16 -12.41 -54.42
N THR A 78 -29.07 -11.30 -55.13
CA THR A 78 -28.70 -11.30 -56.54
C THR A 78 -27.44 -12.16 -56.64
N PRO A 79 -27.44 -13.28 -57.39
CA PRO A 79 -26.21 -14.00 -57.68
C PRO A 79 -25.43 -13.15 -58.70
N GLY A 80 -24.86 -12.07 -58.20
CA GLY A 80 -23.95 -11.20 -58.93
C GLY A 80 -22.57 -11.84 -58.87
N THR A 81 -22.26 -12.62 -59.91
CA THR A 81 -20.91 -12.84 -60.43
C THR A 81 -19.89 -13.44 -59.45
N GLY A 82 -19.58 -14.72 -59.66
CA GLY A 82 -18.18 -15.16 -59.71
C GLY A 82 -17.51 -15.41 -58.37
N ASP A 83 -17.32 -16.69 -58.11
CA ASP A 83 -16.51 -17.34 -57.09
C ASP A 83 -15.01 -17.00 -57.20
N SER A 84 -14.66 -15.72 -57.06
CA SER A 84 -13.28 -15.24 -57.12
C SER A 84 -13.10 -14.02 -56.24
N ARG A 85 -13.28 -14.19 -54.92
CA ARG A 85 -12.63 -13.27 -53.97
C ARG A 85 -11.15 -13.31 -54.28
N SER A 86 -10.59 -12.14 -54.57
CA SER A 86 -9.18 -12.01 -54.87
C SER A 86 -8.37 -12.48 -53.66
N LEU A 87 -7.27 -13.21 -53.88
CA LEU A 87 -6.30 -13.53 -52.82
C LEU A 87 -5.85 -12.27 -52.06
N GLY A 88 -5.86 -11.11 -52.71
CA GLY A 88 -5.56 -9.82 -52.08
C GLY A 88 -6.63 -9.35 -51.08
N GLU A 89 -7.89 -9.74 -51.26
CA GLU A 89 -9.00 -9.38 -50.37
C GLU A 89 -8.97 -10.25 -49.09
N ILE A 90 -8.69 -11.55 -49.23
CA ILE A 90 -8.53 -12.49 -48.10
C ILE A 90 -7.29 -12.13 -47.25
N VAL A 91 -6.17 -11.78 -47.90
CA VAL A 91 -4.95 -11.31 -47.20
C VAL A 91 -5.19 -9.94 -46.53
N GLY A 92 -5.99 -9.07 -47.15
CA GLY A 92 -6.41 -7.79 -46.58
C GLY A 92 -7.20 -7.95 -45.29
N ASP A 93 -8.21 -8.83 -45.31
CA ASP A 93 -9.05 -9.14 -44.14
C ASP A 93 -8.21 -9.76 -43.01
N LEU A 94 -7.36 -10.74 -43.31
CA LEU A 94 -6.49 -11.37 -42.30
C LEU A 94 -5.49 -10.37 -41.69
N THR A 95 -4.93 -9.46 -42.49
CA THR A 95 -4.03 -8.41 -42.00
C THR A 95 -4.78 -7.41 -41.12
N SER A 96 -6.01 -7.07 -41.48
CA SER A 96 -6.90 -6.22 -40.68
C SER A 96 -7.26 -6.87 -39.34
N ASP A 97 -7.54 -8.17 -39.33
CA ASP A 97 -7.86 -8.93 -38.12
C ASP A 97 -6.65 -9.07 -37.20
N LEU A 98 -5.47 -9.36 -37.73
CA LEU A 98 -4.21 -9.38 -36.97
C LEU A 98 -3.89 -7.99 -36.39
N THR A 99 -4.11 -6.93 -37.18
CA THR A 99 -3.94 -5.55 -36.70
C THR A 99 -4.91 -5.22 -35.56
N THR A 100 -6.13 -5.77 -35.62
CA THR A 100 -7.15 -5.58 -34.59
C THR A 100 -6.79 -6.33 -33.30
N LEU A 101 -6.32 -7.58 -33.39
CA LEU A 101 -5.83 -8.35 -32.25
C LEU A 101 -4.65 -7.67 -31.55
N VAL A 102 -3.65 -7.21 -32.32
CA VAL A 102 -2.48 -6.50 -31.75
C VAL A 102 -2.90 -5.21 -31.03
N LYS A 103 -3.87 -4.47 -31.59
CA LYS A 103 -4.41 -3.27 -30.93
C LYS A 103 -5.13 -3.61 -29.63
N GLN A 104 -5.93 -4.67 -29.61
CA GLN A 104 -6.65 -5.12 -28.42
C GLN A 104 -5.69 -5.58 -27.32
N GLU A 105 -4.67 -6.37 -27.66
CA GLU A 105 -3.67 -6.83 -26.70
C GLU A 105 -2.89 -5.64 -26.12
N LEU A 106 -2.60 -4.64 -26.95
CA LEU A 106 -1.94 -3.40 -26.51
C LEU A 106 -2.86 -2.55 -25.62
N GLU A 107 -4.16 -2.46 -25.92
CA GLU A 107 -5.12 -1.74 -25.09
C GLU A 107 -5.30 -2.42 -23.72
N LEU A 108 -5.32 -3.74 -23.68
CA LEU A 108 -5.36 -4.51 -22.45
C LEU A 108 -4.07 -4.32 -21.65
N ALA A 109 -2.91 -4.51 -22.28
CA ALA A 109 -1.60 -4.31 -21.64
C ALA A 109 -1.41 -2.88 -21.14
N ARG A 110 -1.90 -1.88 -21.87
CA ARG A 110 -1.89 -0.47 -21.42
C ARG A 110 -2.77 -0.28 -20.19
N THR A 111 -3.92 -0.93 -20.14
CA THR A 111 -4.84 -0.82 -19.01
C THR A 111 -4.25 -1.49 -17.78
N GLU A 112 -3.75 -2.71 -17.91
CA GLU A 112 -3.09 -3.44 -16.83
C GLU A 112 -1.84 -2.70 -16.33
N LEU A 113 -0.99 -2.21 -17.23
CA LEU A 113 0.17 -1.39 -16.87
C LEU A 113 -0.24 -0.11 -16.13
N LYS A 114 -1.33 0.55 -16.52
CA LYS A 114 -1.82 1.75 -15.84
C LYS A 114 -2.33 1.44 -14.44
N GLU A 115 -3.03 0.32 -14.26
CA GLU A 115 -3.48 -0.14 -12.95
C GLU A 115 -2.31 -0.49 -12.05
N GLU A 116 -1.34 -1.25 -12.56
CA GLU A 116 -0.11 -1.59 -11.84
C GLU A 116 0.70 -0.34 -11.49
N ALA A 117 0.90 0.58 -12.43
CA ALA A 117 1.61 1.83 -12.21
C ALA A 117 0.89 2.71 -11.18
N THR A 118 -0.44 2.74 -11.18
CA THR A 118 -1.22 3.47 -10.18
C THR A 118 -1.06 2.85 -8.80
N LYS A 119 -1.12 1.53 -8.70
CA LYS A 119 -0.94 0.80 -7.44
C LYS A 119 0.47 0.99 -6.89
N ALA A 120 1.48 0.82 -7.74
CA ALA A 120 2.88 1.07 -7.40
C ALA A 120 3.12 2.53 -7.01
N GLY A 121 2.54 3.48 -7.77
CA GLY A 121 2.62 4.91 -7.49
C GLY A 121 1.98 5.31 -6.17
N LYS A 122 0.81 4.74 -5.83
CA LYS A 122 0.18 4.93 -4.53
C LYS A 122 1.05 4.35 -3.41
N GLY A 123 1.60 3.15 -3.61
CA GLY A 123 2.52 2.52 -2.66
C GLY A 123 3.77 3.38 -2.41
N ALA A 124 4.42 3.82 -3.47
CA ALA A 124 5.57 4.71 -3.41
C ALA A 124 5.24 6.05 -2.77
N GLY A 125 4.07 6.63 -3.08
CA GLY A 125 3.57 7.86 -2.45
C GLY A 125 3.32 7.70 -0.95
N MET A 126 2.71 6.59 -0.53
CA MET A 126 2.51 6.27 0.89
C MET A 126 3.84 6.07 1.62
N LEU A 127 4.79 5.33 1.03
CA LEU A 127 6.13 5.16 1.62
C LEU A 127 6.92 6.47 1.67
N GLY A 128 6.84 7.30 0.63
CA GLY A 128 7.44 8.63 0.61
C GLY A 128 6.84 9.53 1.70
N GLY A 129 5.52 9.56 1.81
CA GLY A 129 4.80 10.28 2.86
C GLY A 129 5.15 9.76 4.26
N ALA A 130 5.23 8.45 4.45
CA ALA A 130 5.66 7.84 5.70
C ALA A 130 7.11 8.19 6.05
N GLY A 131 8.00 8.30 5.06
CA GLY A 131 9.37 8.78 5.25
C GLY A 131 9.42 10.23 5.75
N VAL A 132 8.66 11.13 5.15
CA VAL A 132 8.57 12.54 5.57
C VAL A 132 7.93 12.66 6.96
N ALA A 133 6.81 11.98 7.20
CA ALA A 133 6.15 11.96 8.50
C ALA A 133 7.05 11.37 9.59
N GLY A 134 7.78 10.30 9.25
CA GLY A 134 8.80 9.70 10.13
C GLY A 134 9.91 10.69 10.47
N LEU A 135 10.46 11.41 9.48
CA LEU A 135 11.48 12.44 9.73
C LEU A 135 10.97 13.55 10.65
N LEU A 136 9.76 14.06 10.42
CA LEU A 136 9.14 15.07 11.29
C LEU A 136 8.93 14.54 12.71
N ALA A 137 8.44 13.31 12.84
CA ALA A 137 8.26 12.66 14.14
C ALA A 137 9.60 12.46 14.87
N LEU A 138 10.68 12.13 14.15
CA LEU A 138 12.01 12.02 14.75
C LEU A 138 12.53 13.37 15.26
N ILE A 139 12.35 14.44 14.48
CA ILE A 139 12.75 15.80 14.90
C ILE A 139 11.96 16.21 16.14
N LEU A 140 10.63 16.20 16.06
CA LEU A 140 9.75 16.60 17.18
C LEU A 140 9.96 15.70 18.40
N GLY A 141 10.09 14.40 18.20
CA GLY A 141 10.38 13.43 19.26
C GLY A 141 11.73 13.67 19.93
N SER A 142 12.74 14.13 19.19
CA SER A 142 14.05 14.48 19.77
C SER A 142 13.96 15.71 20.67
N PHE A 143 13.23 16.75 20.25
CA PHE A 143 12.96 17.91 21.09
C PHE A 143 12.14 17.52 22.32
N ALA A 144 11.07 16.74 22.13
CA ALA A 144 10.23 16.27 23.24
C ALA A 144 11.04 15.44 24.25
N LEU A 145 11.92 14.56 23.78
CA LEU A 145 12.80 13.78 24.66
C LEU A 145 13.81 14.65 25.40
N ALA A 146 14.42 15.64 24.73
CA ALA A 146 15.34 16.57 25.38
C ALA A 146 14.63 17.38 26.48
N TYR A 147 13.46 17.95 26.19
CA TYR A 147 12.66 18.67 27.19
C TYR A 147 12.12 17.77 28.29
N LEU A 148 11.88 16.49 28.02
CA LEU A 148 11.52 15.53 29.07
C LEU A 148 12.71 15.33 30.03
N LEU A 149 13.93 15.14 29.49
CA LEU A 149 15.15 14.99 30.30
C LEU A 149 15.50 16.26 31.09
N ASP A 150 15.13 17.44 30.59
CA ASP A 150 15.34 18.74 31.25
C ASP A 150 14.73 18.80 32.67
N ASN A 151 13.71 17.98 32.96
CA ASN A 151 13.14 17.89 34.31
C ASN A 151 14.13 17.34 35.37
N TRP A 152 15.22 16.68 34.96
CA TRP A 152 16.22 16.09 35.87
C TRP A 152 17.64 16.62 35.69
N MET A 153 17.91 17.37 34.62
CA MET A 153 19.25 17.90 34.31
C MET A 153 19.18 19.14 33.42
N PRO A 154 20.25 19.95 33.32
CA PRO A 154 20.27 21.09 32.40
C PRO A 154 19.98 20.70 30.96
N VAL A 155 19.17 21.51 30.27
CA VAL A 155 18.75 21.30 28.88
C VAL A 155 19.93 21.03 27.93
N GLU A 156 21.09 21.63 28.16
CA GLU A 156 22.29 21.43 27.34
C GLU A 156 22.78 19.98 27.42
N LEU A 157 22.80 19.38 28.62
CA LEU A 157 23.17 17.99 28.82
C LEU A 157 22.11 17.04 28.22
N ALA A 158 20.83 17.40 28.33
CA ALA A 158 19.76 16.62 27.73
C ALA A 158 19.91 16.52 26.20
N PHE A 159 20.15 17.64 25.51
CA PHE A 159 20.40 17.64 24.06
C PHE A 159 21.67 16.87 23.67
N LEU A 160 22.72 16.91 24.49
CA LEU A 160 23.93 16.11 24.25
C LEU A 160 23.65 14.60 24.34
N ILE A 161 22.84 14.16 25.31
CA ILE A 161 22.45 12.75 25.43
C ILE A 161 21.62 12.31 24.22
N VAL A 162 20.63 13.09 23.80
CA VAL A 162 19.81 12.78 22.62
C VAL A 162 20.67 12.75 21.35
N THR A 163 21.64 13.65 21.24
CA THR A 163 22.61 13.67 20.14
C THR A 163 23.47 12.41 20.13
N LEU A 164 23.97 11.99 21.28
CA LEU A 164 24.76 10.76 21.41
C LEU A 164 23.94 9.51 21.05
N LEU A 165 22.66 9.47 21.46
CA LEU A 165 21.72 8.42 21.07
C LEU A 165 21.61 8.34 19.54
N TRP A 166 21.38 9.47 18.87
CA TRP A 166 21.31 9.50 17.41
C TRP A 166 22.63 9.16 16.71
N ALA A 167 23.77 9.55 17.29
CA ALA A 167 25.08 9.17 16.77
C ALA A 167 25.28 7.65 16.80
N ILE A 168 24.84 6.97 17.87
CA ILE A 168 24.89 5.51 17.97
C ILE A 168 23.96 4.86 16.93
N VAL A 169 22.71 5.31 16.84
CA VAL A 169 21.74 4.80 15.85
C VAL A 169 22.30 5.00 14.43
N GLY A 170 22.80 6.19 14.12
CA GLY A 170 23.40 6.52 12.83
C GLY A 170 24.63 5.67 12.52
N ALA A 171 25.51 5.42 13.49
CA ALA A 171 26.67 4.55 13.32
C ALA A 171 26.26 3.10 12.99
N VAL A 172 25.25 2.56 13.68
CA VAL A 172 24.71 1.22 13.40
C VAL A 172 24.07 1.15 12.02
N LEU A 173 23.22 2.11 11.66
CA LEU A 173 22.59 2.18 10.34
C LEU A 173 23.64 2.32 9.23
N ALA A 174 24.64 3.18 9.40
CA ALA A 174 25.72 3.34 8.43
C ALA A 174 26.59 2.07 8.32
N ALA A 175 26.82 1.34 9.41
CA ALA A 175 27.54 0.06 9.36
C ALA A 175 26.73 -1.01 8.61
N ARG A 176 25.43 -1.14 8.93
CA ARG A 176 24.52 -2.07 8.25
C ARG A 176 24.36 -1.72 6.77
N GLY A 177 24.09 -0.46 6.45
CA GLY A 177 23.96 0.04 5.08
C GLY A 177 25.23 -0.19 4.27
N ARG A 178 26.41 0.06 4.84
CA ARG A 178 27.69 -0.27 4.20
C ARG A 178 27.84 -1.78 3.95
N LYS A 179 27.38 -2.63 4.87
CA LYS A 179 27.41 -4.09 4.69
C LYS A 179 26.47 -4.52 3.57
N GLU A 180 25.24 -4.04 3.56
CA GLU A 180 24.27 -4.36 2.51
C GLU A 180 24.72 -3.84 1.15
N LEU A 181 25.26 -2.62 1.06
CA LEU A 181 25.81 -2.09 -0.20
C LEU A 181 27.02 -2.89 -0.71
N LYS A 182 27.86 -3.43 0.19
CA LYS A 182 28.94 -4.34 -0.20
C LYS A 182 28.41 -5.70 -0.67
N ASN A 183 27.35 -6.20 -0.03
CA ASN A 183 26.73 -7.48 -0.38
C ASN A 183 25.85 -7.39 -1.64
N ALA A 184 25.29 -6.22 -1.95
CA ALA A 184 24.45 -5.98 -3.12
C ALA A 184 25.24 -5.92 -4.44
N HIS A 185 26.47 -6.45 -4.48
CA HIS A 185 27.35 -6.59 -5.65
C HIS A 185 27.58 -5.28 -6.44
N PRO A 186 28.43 -4.35 -5.94
CA PRO A 186 29.08 -3.34 -6.79
C PRO A 186 30.15 -3.97 -7.70
N GLU A 187 30.57 -5.20 -7.39
CA GLU A 187 31.43 -6.05 -8.22
C GLU A 187 30.53 -6.97 -9.03
N LEU A 188 30.04 -6.47 -10.16
CA LEU A 188 29.71 -7.33 -11.31
C LEU A 188 31.00 -7.44 -12.14
N PRO A 189 32.00 -8.27 -11.75
CA PRO A 189 33.28 -8.34 -12.44
C PRO A 189 33.07 -8.64 -13.93
N GLU A 190 32.15 -9.54 -14.26
CA GLU A 190 31.74 -9.85 -15.63
C GLU A 190 31.18 -8.63 -16.36
N THR A 191 30.21 -7.90 -15.79
CA THR A 191 29.64 -6.71 -16.43
C THR A 191 30.67 -5.58 -16.56
N GLN A 192 31.54 -5.38 -15.57
CA GLN A 192 32.63 -4.41 -15.68
C GLN A 192 33.68 -4.84 -16.71
N GLN A 193 33.89 -6.15 -16.89
CA GLN A 193 34.82 -6.70 -17.87
C GLN A 193 34.25 -6.60 -19.28
N THR A 194 32.98 -6.95 -19.50
CA THR A 194 32.26 -6.72 -20.76
C THR A 194 32.24 -5.23 -21.11
N LEU A 195 31.95 -4.33 -20.17
CA LEU A 195 31.98 -2.88 -20.44
C LEU A 195 33.40 -2.36 -20.73
N LYS A 196 34.44 -2.94 -20.12
CA LYS A 196 35.85 -2.59 -20.42
C LYS A 196 36.28 -3.11 -21.79
N GLU A 197 35.85 -4.31 -22.16
CA GLU A 197 36.08 -4.91 -23.47
C GLU A 197 35.37 -4.11 -24.56
N ASP A 198 34.07 -3.84 -24.42
CA ASP A 198 33.29 -3.02 -25.36
C ASP A 198 33.90 -1.62 -25.54
N ALA A 199 34.35 -1.00 -24.45
CA ALA A 199 35.05 0.29 -24.51
C ALA A 199 36.44 0.19 -25.18
N ALA A 200 37.13 -0.95 -25.08
CA ALA A 200 38.40 -1.20 -25.76
C ALA A 200 38.20 -1.40 -27.26
N TRP A 201 37.18 -2.18 -27.67
CA TRP A 201 36.80 -2.37 -29.07
C TRP A 201 36.39 -1.05 -29.73
N ALA A 202 35.59 -0.22 -29.06
CA ALA A 202 35.17 1.08 -29.59
C ALA A 202 36.34 2.07 -29.78
N ARG A 203 37.38 2.00 -28.92
CA ARG A 203 38.60 2.81 -29.07
C ARG A 203 39.48 2.31 -30.22
N ALA A 204 39.58 1.00 -30.42
CA ALA A 204 40.36 0.39 -31.49
C ALA A 204 39.80 0.72 -32.89
N GLN A 205 38.48 0.95 -33.02
CA GLN A 205 37.85 1.29 -34.29
C GLN A 205 38.06 2.76 -34.72
N LYS A 206 38.53 3.62 -33.82
CA LYS A 206 38.72 5.06 -34.08
C LYS A 206 40.12 5.40 -34.61
N ASN A 207 41.06 4.45 -34.62
CA ASN A 207 42.42 4.59 -35.17
C ASN A 207 42.56 3.75 -36.44
#